data_AF-A0A2E4ZSV8-F1
#
_entry.id   AF-A0A2E4ZSV8-F1
#
_cell.length_a   1.000
_cell.length_b   1.000
_cell.length_c   1.000
_cell.angle_alpha   90.00
_cell.angle_beta   90.00
_cell.angle_gamma   90.00
#
_symmetry.space_group_name_H-M   'P 1'
#
loop_
_entity.id
_entity.type
_entity.pdbx_description
1 polymer ?
#
loop_
_entity_poly.entity_id
_entity_poly.type
_entity_poly.pdbx_seq_one_letter_code
_entity_poly.pdbx_strand_id
1 'polypeptide(L)'
;MLLFSTSSVWAETPVGKHSLEPFAESIFETFRKGDFDSFHRSTVFAMDDEYFKRFLMEVNNDSIRNNLTKGEWSKWQKDAEKVGTQEAQDALAEKWEITCLKEWRKVHRRLLGIKRSNVLREGFEPILRGAEKDEIQWETCRLKSIKVVHEISVGSGNFVVDGIPSSALYWEPGLTYQLNFNESTHGLSFRLSTEPEGPIVYERGVDYTKSGNGSIQVKLEEVPRTLYYFCPDKVGMGNRIIFSKGKKHPKRNILLTFTYGDPQQSYRILLRDCLPIPSSRSNTDNAAPWERWLLFERPSWLGQVRKEQTLE
;
A
#
# COMPACT_ATOMS: atom_id res chain seq x y z
N MET A 1 7.01 43.86 11.47
CA MET A 1 6.70 42.69 12.33
C MET A 1 6.05 41.65 11.43
N LEU A 2 6.86 40.74 10.88
CA LEU A 2 6.41 39.70 9.94
C LEU A 2 5.94 38.50 10.78
N LEU A 3 4.64 38.25 10.80
CA LEU A 3 4.07 37.03 11.37
C LEU A 3 4.08 35.95 10.28
N PHE A 4 5.01 35.00 10.42
CA PHE A 4 4.94 33.73 9.69
C PHE A 4 3.73 32.96 10.21
N SER A 5 2.67 32.85 9.42
CA SER A 5 1.62 31.86 9.70
C SER A 5 2.16 30.48 9.31
N THR A 6 2.60 29.71 10.29
CA THR A 6 2.81 28.27 10.13
C THR A 6 1.44 27.61 10.04
N SER A 7 0.86 27.53 8.84
CA SER A 7 -0.30 26.69 8.59
C SER A 7 0.15 25.24 8.61
N SER A 8 -0.02 24.57 9.75
CA SER A 8 -0.01 23.11 9.82
C SER A 8 -1.24 22.60 9.06
N VAL A 9 -1.06 22.31 7.77
CA VAL A 9 -2.07 21.68 6.92
C VAL A 9 -2.09 20.18 7.26
N TRP A 10 -2.80 19.82 8.32
CA TRP A 10 -3.28 18.46 8.52
C TRP A 10 -4.79 18.56 8.60
N ALA A 11 -5.45 18.28 7.46
CA ALA A 11 -6.89 18.27 7.37
C ALA A 11 -7.42 17.06 8.15
N GLU A 12 -8.35 17.30 9.07
CA GLU A 12 -9.12 16.25 9.73
C GLU A 12 -9.70 15.32 8.65
N THR A 13 -9.50 14.01 8.81
CA THR A 13 -10.05 13.01 7.88
C THR A 13 -11.58 13.16 7.83
N PRO A 14 -12.20 13.43 6.67
CA PRO A 14 -13.66 13.51 6.57
C PRO A 14 -14.29 12.21 7.06
N VAL A 15 -15.36 12.32 7.86
CA VAL A 15 -16.13 11.16 8.36
C VAL A 15 -16.49 10.26 7.17
N GLY A 16 -15.96 9.03 7.16
CA GLY A 16 -16.22 8.03 6.12
C GLY A 16 -15.11 7.79 5.09
N LYS A 17 -14.02 8.58 5.07
CA LYS A 17 -12.85 8.29 4.23
C LYS A 17 -11.81 7.43 4.96
N HIS A 18 -11.22 6.48 4.25
CA HIS A 18 -10.13 5.65 4.78
C HIS A 18 -8.85 6.49 4.94
N SER A 19 -8.08 6.31 6.02
CA SER A 19 -6.90 7.16 6.32
C SER A 19 -5.76 7.11 5.29
N LEU A 20 -5.80 6.12 4.39
CA LEU A 20 -4.91 6.04 3.23
C LEU A 20 -5.14 7.19 2.23
N GLU A 21 -6.40 7.61 2.05
CA GLU A 21 -6.75 8.66 1.10
C GLU A 21 -6.12 10.00 1.46
N PRO A 22 -6.30 10.58 2.66
CA PRO A 22 -5.67 11.86 3.00
C PRO A 22 -4.15 11.78 2.99
N PHE A 23 -3.54 10.63 3.31
CA PHE A 23 -2.11 10.43 3.13
C PHE A 23 -1.69 10.54 1.65
N ALA A 24 -2.36 9.82 0.76
CA ALA A 24 -2.07 9.83 -0.66
C ALA A 24 -2.34 11.22 -1.30
N GLU A 25 -3.40 11.91 -0.88
CA GLU A 25 -3.68 13.30 -1.23
C GLU A 25 -2.54 14.22 -0.78
N SER A 26 -2.07 14.09 0.47
CA SER A 26 -0.96 14.87 1.01
C SER A 26 0.34 14.64 0.22
N ILE A 27 0.68 13.39 -0.10
CA ILE A 27 1.84 13.08 -0.96
C ILE A 27 1.70 13.74 -2.33
N PHE A 28 0.53 13.65 -2.97
CA PHE A 28 0.29 14.30 -4.25
C PHE A 28 0.51 15.82 -4.17
N GLU A 29 0.02 16.46 -3.11
CA GLU A 29 0.21 17.89 -2.87
C GLU A 29 1.68 18.28 -2.70
N THR A 30 2.54 17.39 -2.20
CA THR A 30 3.99 17.66 -2.12
C THR A 30 4.61 17.83 -3.50
N PHE A 31 4.25 16.97 -4.47
CA PHE A 31 4.69 17.12 -5.85
C PHE A 31 4.11 18.37 -6.48
N ARG A 32 2.81 18.61 -6.25
CA ARG A 32 2.10 19.77 -6.79
C ARG A 32 2.73 21.10 -6.38
N LYS A 33 3.29 21.17 -5.17
CA LYS A 33 3.90 22.38 -4.59
C LYS A 33 5.42 22.41 -4.70
N GLY A 34 6.05 21.35 -5.21
CA GLY A 34 7.50 21.19 -5.13
C GLY A 34 8.04 21.13 -3.68
N ASP A 35 7.21 20.73 -2.71
CA ASP A 35 7.53 20.71 -1.28
C ASP A 35 8.22 19.40 -0.87
N PHE A 36 9.52 19.33 -1.12
CA PHE A 36 10.34 18.18 -0.73
C PHE A 36 10.36 17.94 0.79
N ASP A 37 10.21 18.98 1.60
CA ASP A 37 10.27 18.88 3.06
C ASP A 37 9.08 18.08 3.60
N SER A 38 7.88 18.38 3.10
CA SER A 38 6.68 17.61 3.40
C SER A 38 6.75 16.20 2.82
N PHE A 39 7.32 16.02 1.63
CA PHE A 39 7.53 14.69 1.06
C PHE A 39 8.43 13.84 1.95
N HIS A 40 9.60 14.38 2.33
CA HIS A 40 10.58 13.70 3.16
C HIS A 40 9.99 13.25 4.50
N ARG A 41 9.19 14.12 5.16
CA ARG A 41 8.49 13.80 6.42
C ARG A 41 7.55 12.60 6.32
N SER A 42 7.05 12.31 5.11
CA SER A 42 6.16 11.18 4.83
C SER A 42 6.90 9.90 4.43
N THR A 43 8.23 9.88 4.52
CA THR A 43 9.07 8.71 4.26
C THR A 43 9.62 8.10 5.54
N VAL A 44 10.00 6.81 5.48
CA VAL A 44 10.68 6.12 6.59
C VAL A 44 11.98 6.81 7.05
N PHE A 45 12.62 7.61 6.18
CA PHE A 45 13.87 8.31 6.48
C PHE A 45 13.71 9.49 7.45
N ALA A 46 12.48 9.96 7.68
CA ALA A 46 12.20 11.04 8.61
C ALA A 46 11.92 10.57 10.05
N MET A 47 11.91 9.27 10.32
CA MET A 47 11.67 8.76 11.67
C MET A 47 12.86 9.04 12.61
N ASP A 48 12.60 9.63 13.76
CA ASP A 48 13.56 9.67 14.87
C ASP A 48 13.74 8.29 15.54
N ASP A 49 14.74 8.18 16.42
CA ASP A 49 15.11 6.95 17.13
C ASP A 49 13.93 6.32 17.89
N GLU A 50 13.19 7.13 18.65
CA GLU A 50 12.10 6.66 19.50
C GLU A 50 10.94 6.16 18.64
N TYR A 51 10.60 6.92 17.60
CA TYR A 51 9.53 6.57 16.70
C TYR A 51 9.84 5.34 15.87
N PHE A 52 11.07 5.22 15.37
CA PHE A 52 11.51 4.04 14.63
C PHE A 52 11.52 2.78 15.49
N LYS A 53 12.04 2.88 16.72
CA LYS A 53 12.01 1.77 17.68
C LYS A 53 10.57 1.32 17.93
N ARG A 54 9.66 2.26 18.22
CA ARG A 54 8.24 1.95 18.45
C ARG A 54 7.59 1.32 17.23
N PHE A 55 7.82 1.88 16.05
CA PHE A 55 7.33 1.32 14.79
C PHE A 55 7.72 -0.15 14.66
N LEU A 56 9.00 -0.50 14.86
CA LEU A 56 9.44 -1.89 14.78
C LEU A 56 8.78 -2.78 15.85
N MET A 57 8.56 -2.29 17.06
CA MET A 57 7.87 -3.07 18.09
C MET A 57 6.44 -3.43 17.68
N GLU A 58 5.72 -2.49 17.09
CA GLU A 58 4.28 -2.60 16.85
C GLU A 58 3.94 -3.08 15.43
N VAL A 59 4.88 -3.06 14.49
CA VAL A 59 4.61 -3.42 13.09
C VAL A 59 4.18 -4.88 12.98
N ASN A 60 2.97 -5.13 12.47
CA ASN A 60 2.48 -6.47 12.12
C ASN A 60 2.59 -6.72 10.62
N ASN A 61 3.82 -6.77 10.13
CA ASN A 61 4.16 -7.05 8.73
C ASN A 61 5.21 -8.17 8.67
N ASP A 62 4.84 -9.33 8.12
CA ASP A 62 5.70 -10.51 8.15
C ASP A 62 6.97 -10.33 7.30
N SER A 63 6.94 -9.52 6.23
CA SER A 63 8.14 -9.22 5.43
C SER A 63 9.16 -8.41 6.24
N ILE A 64 8.72 -7.37 6.96
CA ILE A 64 9.61 -6.57 7.84
C ILE A 64 10.14 -7.44 8.98
N ARG A 65 9.28 -8.25 9.62
CA ARG A 65 9.69 -9.14 10.70
C ARG A 65 10.69 -10.20 10.22
N ASN A 66 10.47 -10.79 9.04
CA ASN A 66 11.43 -11.71 8.44
C ASN A 66 12.74 -11.03 8.08
N ASN A 67 12.72 -9.82 7.53
CA ASN A 67 13.96 -9.09 7.21
C ASN A 67 14.79 -8.81 8.47
N LEU A 68 14.14 -8.45 9.59
CA LEU A 68 14.82 -8.20 10.85
C LEU A 68 15.37 -9.48 11.49
N THR A 69 14.61 -10.58 11.40
CA THR A 69 14.94 -11.90 11.98
C THR A 69 15.74 -12.80 11.04
N LYS A 70 16.10 -12.33 9.83
CA LYS A 70 16.76 -13.11 8.78
C LYS A 70 15.97 -14.37 8.35
N GLY A 71 14.64 -14.26 8.30
CA GLY A 71 13.72 -15.31 7.83
C GLY A 71 13.18 -16.23 8.93
N GLU A 72 13.65 -16.09 10.18
CA GLU A 72 13.21 -16.94 11.28
C GLU A 72 11.78 -16.63 11.76
N TRP A 73 11.28 -15.40 11.56
CA TRP A 73 9.93 -15.00 11.98
C TRP A 73 8.84 -15.96 11.47
N SER A 74 8.84 -16.27 10.17
CA SER A 74 7.85 -17.20 9.60
C SER A 74 7.93 -18.60 10.20
N LYS A 75 9.10 -19.04 10.65
CA LYS A 75 9.25 -20.33 11.33
C LYS A 75 8.66 -20.25 12.75
N TRP A 76 9.01 -19.23 13.51
CA TRP A 76 8.47 -19.02 14.87
C TRP A 76 6.95 -18.91 14.86
N GLN A 77 6.40 -18.19 13.88
CA GLN A 77 4.96 -18.05 13.71
C GLN A 77 4.28 -19.40 13.46
N LYS A 78 4.82 -20.20 12.53
CA LYS A 78 4.29 -21.55 12.24
C LYS A 78 4.35 -22.46 13.46
N ASP A 79 5.43 -22.39 14.24
CA ASP A 79 5.58 -23.22 15.43
C ASP A 79 4.60 -22.81 16.53
N ALA A 80 4.37 -21.51 16.72
CA ALA A 80 3.36 -21.01 17.66
C ALA A 80 1.91 -21.36 17.21
N GLU A 81 1.62 -21.26 15.91
CA GLU A 81 0.33 -21.64 15.33
C GLU A 81 0.04 -23.14 15.49
N LYS A 82 1.06 -24.02 15.38
CA LYS A 82 0.91 -25.46 15.61
C LYS A 82 0.55 -25.80 17.05
N VAL A 83 1.12 -25.08 18.02
CA VAL A 83 0.82 -25.29 19.45
C VAL A 83 -0.57 -24.76 19.78
N GLY A 84 -0.94 -23.60 19.23
CA GLY A 84 -2.30 -23.07 19.32
C GLY A 84 -2.70 -22.53 20.70
N THR A 85 -1.76 -22.35 21.64
CA THR A 85 -2.01 -21.81 22.98
C THR A 85 -1.69 -20.31 23.07
N GLN A 86 -2.30 -19.61 24.02
CA GLN A 86 -1.97 -18.21 24.31
C GLN A 86 -0.50 -18.06 24.74
N GLU A 87 -0.01 -18.98 25.56
CA GLU A 87 1.40 -19.02 26.01
C GLU A 87 2.38 -19.08 24.83
N ALA A 88 2.05 -19.84 23.77
CA ALA A 88 2.89 -19.90 22.57
C ALA A 88 2.88 -18.57 21.79
N GLN A 89 1.75 -17.86 21.78
CA GLN A 89 1.65 -16.53 21.16
C GLN A 89 2.40 -15.47 21.98
N ASP A 90 2.33 -15.54 23.31
CA ASP A 90 3.06 -14.65 24.20
C ASP A 90 4.58 -14.86 24.07
N ALA A 91 5.03 -16.12 24.02
CA ALA A 91 6.43 -16.47 23.77
C ALA A 91 6.92 -16.01 22.37
N LEU A 92 6.05 -16.05 21.35
CA LEU A 92 6.35 -15.51 20.03
C LEU A 92 6.52 -13.98 20.07
N ALA A 93 5.64 -13.28 20.80
CA ALA A 93 5.71 -11.84 20.99
C ALA A 93 6.99 -11.43 21.76
N GLU A 94 7.35 -12.17 22.81
CA GLU A 94 8.59 -11.94 23.56
C GLU A 94 9.84 -12.14 22.69
N LYS A 95 9.87 -13.22 21.89
CA LYS A 95 10.97 -13.45 20.92
C LYS A 95 11.10 -12.30 19.92
N TRP A 96 9.98 -11.77 19.44
CA TRP A 96 9.96 -10.59 18.57
C TRP A 96 10.55 -9.37 19.27
N GLU A 97 10.06 -9.06 20.47
CA GLU A 97 10.52 -7.93 21.27
C GLU A 97 12.03 -7.98 21.53
N ILE A 98 12.55 -9.11 21.97
CA ILE A 98 13.99 -9.31 22.21
C ILE A 98 14.79 -9.06 20.93
N THR A 99 14.31 -9.56 19.79
CA THR A 99 14.98 -9.37 18.50
C THR A 99 14.97 -7.91 18.06
N CYS A 100 13.82 -7.24 18.20
CA CYS A 100 13.69 -5.81 17.95
C CYS A 100 14.67 -5.00 18.78
N LEU A 101 14.72 -5.22 20.10
CA LEU A 101 15.61 -4.51 21.02
C LEU A 101 17.09 -4.69 20.66
N LYS A 102 17.48 -5.83 20.10
CA LYS A 102 18.85 -6.12 19.64
C LYS A 102 19.20 -5.41 18.33
N GLU A 103 18.31 -5.44 17.33
CA GLU A 103 18.65 -5.02 15.96
C GLU A 103 18.19 -3.59 15.59
N TRP A 104 17.23 -2.99 16.30
CA TRP A 104 16.59 -1.73 15.85
C TRP A 104 17.59 -0.60 15.60
N ARG A 105 18.56 -0.37 16.51
CA ARG A 105 19.56 0.70 16.37
C ARG A 105 20.43 0.54 15.13
N LYS A 106 20.72 -0.69 14.75
CA LYS A 106 21.56 -1.00 13.59
C LYS A 106 20.80 -0.74 12.30
N VAL A 107 19.53 -1.13 12.24
CA VAL A 107 18.66 -0.82 11.09
C VAL A 107 18.45 0.68 10.97
N HIS A 108 18.14 1.36 12.08
CA HIS A 108 17.94 2.80 12.09
C HIS A 108 19.19 3.57 11.65
N ARG A 109 20.38 3.23 12.18
CA ARG A 109 21.65 3.83 11.74
C ARG A 109 21.92 3.65 10.24
N ARG A 110 21.53 2.50 9.66
CA ARG A 110 21.64 2.30 8.21
C ARG A 110 20.71 3.24 7.44
N LEU A 111 19.48 3.44 7.92
CA LEU A 111 18.53 4.38 7.32
C LEU A 111 19.04 5.83 7.42
N LEU A 112 19.57 6.23 8.58
CA LEU A 112 20.18 7.56 8.78
C LEU A 112 21.44 7.77 7.92
N GLY A 113 22.12 6.69 7.52
CA GLY A 113 23.22 6.76 6.56
C GLY A 113 22.79 7.20 5.16
N ILE A 114 21.49 7.10 4.84
CA ILE A 114 20.94 7.58 3.57
C ILE A 114 20.73 9.09 3.68
N LYS A 115 21.49 9.84 2.88
CA LYS A 115 21.42 11.29 2.87
C LYS A 115 20.08 11.77 2.33
N ARG A 116 19.54 12.83 2.94
CA ARG A 116 18.34 13.54 2.46
C ARG A 116 18.42 13.94 0.98
N SER A 117 19.61 14.31 0.48
CA SER A 117 19.82 14.60 -0.94
C SER A 117 19.63 13.38 -1.86
N ASN A 118 19.91 12.16 -1.38
CA ASN A 118 19.62 10.94 -2.14
C ASN A 118 18.10 10.73 -2.23
N VAL A 119 17.36 10.96 -1.13
CA VAL A 119 15.89 10.87 -1.12
C VAL A 119 15.26 11.87 -2.10
N LEU A 120 15.77 13.11 -2.14
CA LEU A 120 15.38 14.12 -3.13
C LEU A 120 15.61 13.61 -4.56
N ARG A 121 16.85 13.24 -4.88
CA ARG A 121 17.27 12.86 -6.24
C ARG A 121 16.59 11.60 -6.77
N GLU A 122 16.33 10.64 -5.89
CA GLU A 122 15.88 9.30 -6.27
C GLU A 122 14.39 9.06 -6.04
N GLY A 123 13.76 9.82 -5.13
CA GLY A 123 12.34 9.67 -4.81
C GLY A 123 11.46 10.83 -5.29
N PHE A 124 11.95 12.06 -5.24
CA PHE A 124 11.12 13.25 -5.49
C PHE A 124 11.34 13.85 -6.89
N GLU A 125 12.58 14.18 -7.23
CA GLU A 125 12.94 14.74 -8.54
C GLU A 125 12.50 13.90 -9.75
N PRO A 126 12.54 12.55 -9.72
CA PRO A 126 12.09 11.76 -10.88
C PRO A 126 10.61 12.00 -11.23
N ILE A 127 9.77 12.29 -10.23
CA ILE A 127 8.36 12.62 -10.46
C ILE A 127 8.23 14.00 -11.12
N LEU A 128 8.97 14.99 -10.63
CA LEU A 128 8.96 16.34 -11.19
C LEU A 128 9.53 16.36 -12.62
N ARG A 129 10.67 15.69 -12.86
CA ARG A 129 11.26 15.54 -14.20
C ARG A 129 10.34 14.78 -15.16
N GLY A 130 9.61 13.79 -14.67
CA GLY A 130 8.61 13.07 -15.46
C GLY A 130 7.49 14.00 -15.93
N ALA A 131 6.95 14.78 -15.00
CA ALA A 131 5.92 15.78 -15.30
C ALA A 131 6.43 16.91 -16.23
N GLU A 132 7.67 17.36 -16.05
CA GLU A 132 8.31 18.37 -16.92
C GLU A 132 8.42 17.88 -18.38
N LYS A 133 8.80 16.61 -18.60
CA LYS A 133 8.85 16.01 -19.94
C LYS A 133 7.48 15.96 -20.63
N ASP A 134 6.42 15.86 -19.86
CA ASP A 134 5.03 15.86 -20.33
C ASP A 134 4.42 17.28 -20.29
N GLU A 135 5.26 18.32 -20.11
CA GLU A 135 4.89 19.74 -20.08
C GLU A 135 3.78 20.08 -19.07
N ILE A 136 3.77 19.37 -17.93
CA ILE A 136 2.74 19.48 -16.90
C ILE A 136 2.96 20.70 -16.03
N GLN A 137 1.93 21.55 -15.91
CA GLN A 137 1.84 22.62 -14.92
C GLN A 137 1.10 22.13 -13.68
N TRP A 138 1.86 21.78 -12.64
CA TRP A 138 1.36 21.19 -11.40
C TRP A 138 0.22 21.96 -10.75
N GLU A 139 0.23 23.29 -10.82
CA GLU A 139 -0.77 24.16 -10.20
C GLU A 139 -2.19 23.90 -10.73
N THR A 140 -2.29 23.40 -11.96
CA THR A 140 -3.56 23.13 -12.64
C THR A 140 -3.99 21.67 -12.55
N CYS A 141 -3.10 20.79 -12.08
CA CYS A 141 -3.36 19.37 -11.94
C CYS A 141 -4.47 19.10 -10.91
N ARG A 142 -5.33 18.13 -11.22
CA ARG A 142 -6.39 17.66 -10.31
C ARG A 142 -6.26 16.17 -10.07
N LEU A 143 -6.07 15.76 -8.81
CA LEU A 143 -6.13 14.36 -8.43
C LEU A 143 -7.54 13.82 -8.73
N LYS A 144 -7.63 12.69 -9.42
CA LYS A 144 -8.88 12.05 -9.84
C LYS A 144 -9.19 10.78 -9.06
N SER A 145 -8.19 9.96 -8.79
CA SER A 145 -8.41 8.71 -8.06
C SER A 145 -7.17 8.23 -7.32
N ILE A 146 -7.42 7.55 -6.20
CA ILE A 146 -6.45 6.85 -5.38
C ILE A 146 -6.90 5.39 -5.35
N LYS A 147 -6.03 4.45 -5.74
CA LYS A 147 -6.34 3.02 -5.73
C LYS A 147 -5.20 2.21 -5.15
N VAL A 148 -5.51 1.17 -4.38
CA VAL A 148 -4.52 0.15 -3.98
C VAL A 148 -4.32 -0.81 -5.13
N VAL A 149 -3.09 -1.05 -5.54
CA VAL A 149 -2.76 -1.93 -6.67
C VAL A 149 -2.24 -3.27 -6.17
N HIS A 150 -2.75 -4.32 -6.80
CA HIS A 150 -2.14 -5.65 -6.79
C HIS A 150 -1.67 -6.01 -8.19
N GLU A 151 -0.44 -6.48 -8.31
CA GLU A 151 0.09 -7.06 -9.55
C GLU A 151 -0.17 -8.57 -9.53
N ILE A 152 -0.87 -9.07 -10.54
CA ILE A 152 -1.30 -10.46 -10.65
C ILE A 152 -0.62 -11.12 -11.85
N SER A 153 -0.02 -12.26 -11.57
CA SER A 153 0.63 -13.14 -12.54
C SER A 153 0.31 -14.60 -12.22
N VAL A 154 0.82 -15.53 -13.03
CA VAL A 154 0.68 -16.97 -12.82
C VAL A 154 2.05 -17.60 -12.64
N GLY A 155 2.20 -18.44 -11.62
CA GLY A 155 3.45 -19.13 -11.32
C GLY A 155 3.20 -20.46 -10.63
N SER A 156 3.90 -21.52 -11.05
CA SER A 156 3.72 -22.89 -10.54
C SER A 156 2.26 -23.35 -10.51
N GLY A 157 1.47 -22.89 -11.48
CA GLY A 157 0.06 -23.25 -11.62
C GLY A 157 -0.92 -22.50 -10.72
N ASN A 158 -0.48 -21.50 -9.93
CA ASN A 158 -1.33 -20.69 -9.06
C ASN A 158 -1.27 -19.21 -9.45
N PHE A 159 -2.25 -18.42 -8.98
CA PHE A 159 -2.10 -16.97 -9.02
C PHE A 159 -0.96 -16.54 -8.09
N VAL A 160 -0.11 -15.66 -8.60
CA VAL A 160 0.95 -14.98 -7.87
C VAL A 160 0.53 -13.54 -7.74
N VAL A 161 0.28 -13.09 -6.51
CA VAL A 161 -0.14 -11.71 -6.23
C VAL A 161 0.99 -10.98 -5.51
N ASP A 162 1.42 -9.86 -6.08
CA ASP A 162 2.56 -9.07 -5.62
C ASP A 162 3.83 -9.92 -5.41
N GLY A 163 4.06 -10.87 -6.31
CA GLY A 163 5.19 -11.81 -6.25
C GLY A 163 5.03 -13.00 -5.29
N ILE A 164 3.89 -13.11 -4.58
CA ILE A 164 3.64 -14.17 -3.61
C ILE A 164 2.63 -15.19 -4.18
N PRO A 165 3.01 -16.49 -4.34
CA PRO A 165 2.10 -17.52 -4.83
C PRO A 165 0.99 -17.84 -3.83
N SER A 166 -0.24 -17.98 -4.33
CA SER A 166 -1.44 -18.32 -3.54
C SER A 166 -1.57 -17.45 -2.27
N SER A 167 -1.34 -16.15 -2.39
CA SER A 167 -1.31 -15.22 -1.25
C SER A 167 -2.72 -14.88 -0.75
N ALA A 168 -2.97 -14.98 0.55
CA ALA A 168 -4.17 -14.37 1.12
C ALA A 168 -4.06 -12.84 1.02
N LEU A 169 -5.08 -12.18 0.48
CA LEU A 169 -5.10 -10.72 0.37
C LEU A 169 -5.65 -10.10 1.65
N TYR A 170 -5.10 -8.95 2.05
CA TYR A 170 -5.53 -8.22 3.23
C TYR A 170 -6.08 -6.87 2.82
N TRP A 171 -7.40 -6.79 2.71
CA TRP A 171 -8.12 -5.59 2.29
C TRP A 171 -8.71 -4.85 3.49
N GLU A 172 -9.03 -3.57 3.28
CA GLU A 172 -9.71 -2.73 4.26
C GLU A 172 -10.98 -2.15 3.61
N PRO A 173 -12.09 -2.05 4.36
CA PRO A 173 -13.30 -1.39 3.89
C PRO A 173 -13.04 0.05 3.44
N GLY A 174 -13.79 0.53 2.44
CA GLY A 174 -13.71 1.91 1.96
C GLY A 174 -12.58 2.20 0.97
N LEU A 175 -11.69 1.23 0.72
CA LEU A 175 -10.65 1.36 -0.31
C LEU A 175 -11.12 0.88 -1.68
N THR A 176 -10.55 1.49 -2.72
CA THR A 176 -10.67 1.00 -4.11
C THR A 176 -9.42 0.22 -4.48
N TYR A 177 -9.58 -1.00 -4.98
CA TYR A 177 -8.51 -1.87 -5.44
C TYR A 177 -8.47 -1.91 -6.97
N GLN A 178 -7.26 -1.99 -7.53
CA GLN A 178 -7.02 -2.25 -8.93
C GLN A 178 -6.11 -3.48 -9.05
N LEU A 179 -6.63 -4.52 -9.67
CA LEU A 179 -5.93 -5.78 -9.91
C LEU A 179 -5.38 -5.72 -11.33
N ASN A 180 -4.07 -5.59 -11.48
CA ASN A 180 -3.41 -5.51 -12.77
C ASN A 180 -2.91 -6.88 -13.18
N PHE A 181 -3.33 -7.35 -14.34
CA PHE A 181 -2.97 -8.66 -14.87
C PHE A 181 -1.84 -8.52 -15.89
N ASN A 182 -0.86 -9.42 -15.86
CA ASN A 182 0.16 -9.49 -16.89
C ASN A 182 -0.13 -10.62 -17.90
N GLU A 183 0.69 -10.71 -18.95
CA GLU A 183 0.50 -11.67 -20.05
C GLU A 183 0.41 -13.14 -19.59
N SER A 184 1.04 -13.49 -18.46
CA SER A 184 1.00 -14.87 -17.94
C SER A 184 -0.40 -15.31 -17.47
N THR A 185 -1.32 -14.36 -17.30
CA THR A 185 -2.70 -14.60 -16.89
C THR A 185 -3.65 -14.81 -18.08
N HIS A 186 -3.17 -14.66 -19.32
CA HIS A 186 -3.99 -14.85 -20.51
C HIS A 186 -4.65 -16.25 -20.50
N GLY A 187 -5.96 -16.26 -20.73
CA GLY A 187 -6.77 -17.49 -20.70
C GLY A 187 -7.12 -18.01 -19.30
N LEU A 188 -6.75 -17.30 -18.24
CA LEU A 188 -7.11 -17.65 -16.86
C LEU A 188 -7.93 -16.53 -16.23
N SER A 189 -9.21 -16.81 -15.99
CA SER A 189 -10.11 -15.82 -15.39
C SER A 189 -9.81 -15.66 -13.89
N PHE A 190 -9.68 -14.40 -13.42
CA PHE A 190 -9.65 -14.07 -12.00
C PHE A 190 -11.03 -13.56 -11.57
N ARG A 191 -11.70 -14.30 -10.70
CA ARG A 191 -13.04 -13.98 -10.21
C ARG A 191 -13.06 -13.92 -8.70
N LEU A 192 -14.03 -13.18 -8.15
CA LEU A 192 -14.29 -13.13 -6.71
C LEU A 192 -15.51 -13.99 -6.39
N SER A 193 -15.57 -14.56 -5.19
CA SER A 193 -16.74 -15.29 -4.66
C SER A 193 -16.83 -15.19 -3.14
N THR A 194 -18.03 -15.32 -2.58
CA THR A 194 -18.23 -15.45 -1.13
C THR A 194 -17.95 -16.86 -0.62
N GLU A 195 -17.75 -17.82 -1.51
CA GLU A 195 -17.49 -19.23 -1.21
C GLU A 195 -16.10 -19.67 -1.72
N PRO A 196 -15.44 -20.63 -1.04
CA PRO A 196 -14.18 -21.20 -1.51
C PRO A 196 -14.32 -21.83 -2.91
N GLU A 197 -13.31 -21.67 -3.77
CA GLU A 197 -13.31 -22.14 -5.18
C GLU A 197 -14.43 -21.60 -6.09
N GLY A 198 -15.34 -20.79 -5.54
CA GLY A 198 -16.27 -19.95 -6.27
C GLY A 198 -17.22 -20.64 -7.24
N PRO A 199 -18.18 -21.45 -6.77
CA PRO A 199 -19.27 -21.93 -7.64
C PRO A 199 -20.11 -20.77 -8.20
N ILE A 200 -20.09 -19.60 -7.54
CA ILE A 200 -20.86 -18.40 -7.91
C ILE A 200 -19.94 -17.18 -7.92
N VAL A 201 -19.96 -16.43 -9.02
CA VAL A 201 -19.19 -15.19 -9.16
C VAL A 201 -19.84 -14.06 -8.35
N TYR A 202 -19.01 -13.33 -7.60
CA TYR A 202 -19.38 -12.12 -6.89
C TYR A 202 -19.13 -10.90 -7.79
N GLU A 203 -20.20 -10.17 -8.08
CA GLU A 203 -20.19 -9.04 -9.03
C GLU A 203 -20.35 -7.67 -8.38
N ARG A 204 -20.90 -7.60 -7.16
CA ARG A 204 -21.23 -6.32 -6.52
C ARG A 204 -19.96 -5.49 -6.25
N GLY A 205 -19.87 -4.31 -6.85
CA GLY A 205 -18.70 -3.45 -6.70
C GLY A 205 -17.44 -3.96 -7.41
N VAL A 206 -17.59 -4.88 -8.38
CA VAL A 206 -16.48 -5.39 -9.19
C VAL A 206 -16.71 -5.05 -10.66
N ASP A 207 -15.74 -4.39 -11.27
CA ASP A 207 -15.75 -4.10 -12.70
C ASP A 207 -14.94 -5.16 -13.46
N TYR A 208 -15.65 -6.18 -13.97
CA TYR A 208 -15.06 -7.24 -14.79
C TYR A 208 -14.95 -6.88 -16.27
N THR A 209 -15.34 -5.68 -16.72
CA THR A 209 -15.33 -5.32 -18.15
C THR A 209 -13.94 -5.42 -18.80
N LYS A 210 -12.88 -5.45 -17.99
CA LYS A 210 -11.48 -5.61 -18.39
C LYS A 210 -10.81 -6.89 -17.86
N SER A 211 -11.57 -7.87 -17.37
CA SER A 211 -11.00 -9.12 -16.85
C SER A 211 -10.37 -9.94 -17.99
N GLY A 212 -9.09 -10.33 -17.86
CA GLY A 212 -8.40 -11.21 -18.79
C GLY A 212 -7.40 -10.56 -19.76
N ASN A 213 -7.53 -9.24 -20.03
CA ASN A 213 -6.63 -8.48 -20.93
C ASN A 213 -6.33 -7.05 -20.39
N GLY A 214 -6.41 -6.84 -19.08
CA GLY A 214 -6.27 -5.49 -18.52
C GLY A 214 -6.23 -5.47 -17.00
N SER A 215 -7.12 -4.71 -16.38
CA SER A 215 -7.18 -4.57 -14.92
C SER A 215 -8.62 -4.62 -14.42
N ILE A 216 -8.87 -5.34 -13.33
CA ILE A 216 -10.17 -5.34 -12.65
C ILE A 216 -10.15 -4.26 -11.57
N GLN A 217 -11.20 -3.45 -11.49
CA GLN A 217 -11.40 -2.52 -10.38
C GLN A 217 -12.40 -3.10 -9.38
N VAL A 218 -12.09 -3.00 -8.09
CA VAL A 218 -12.96 -3.46 -7.01
C VAL A 218 -13.18 -2.33 -6.01
N LYS A 219 -14.43 -1.98 -5.76
CA LYS A 219 -14.85 -1.05 -4.71
C LYS A 219 -16.11 -1.61 -4.05
N LEU A 220 -15.95 -2.16 -2.86
CA LEU A 220 -17.03 -2.80 -2.13
C LEU A 220 -17.75 -1.75 -1.27
N GLU A 221 -19.01 -1.46 -1.59
CA GLU A 221 -19.87 -0.61 -0.75
C GLU A 221 -20.26 -1.35 0.54
N GLU A 222 -20.62 -2.63 0.41
CA GLU A 222 -20.86 -3.53 1.52
C GLU A 222 -19.86 -4.69 1.49
N VAL A 223 -19.07 -4.79 2.56
CA VAL A 223 -18.03 -5.82 2.68
C VAL A 223 -18.68 -7.15 3.08
N PRO A 224 -18.56 -8.21 2.25
CA PRO A 224 -19.12 -9.51 2.61
C PRO A 224 -18.34 -10.14 3.76
N ARG A 225 -19.00 -11.02 4.52
CA ARG A 225 -18.40 -11.72 5.67
C ARG A 225 -17.19 -12.57 5.27
N THR A 226 -17.25 -13.17 4.08
CA THR A 226 -16.19 -13.94 3.45
C THR A 226 -16.04 -13.52 2.00
N LEU A 227 -14.81 -13.50 1.51
CA LEU A 227 -14.50 -13.25 0.12
C LEU A 227 -13.27 -14.06 -0.26
N TYR A 228 -13.28 -14.59 -1.46
CA TYR A 228 -12.23 -15.39 -2.06
C TYR A 228 -11.98 -14.85 -3.46
N TYR A 229 -10.75 -14.96 -3.93
CA TYR A 229 -10.48 -14.94 -5.34
C TYR A 229 -10.23 -16.37 -5.82
N PHE A 230 -10.62 -16.68 -7.06
CA PHE A 230 -10.48 -18.00 -7.63
C PHE A 230 -10.38 -17.94 -9.17
N CYS A 231 -10.04 -19.08 -9.77
CA CYS A 231 -10.10 -19.28 -11.21
C CYS A 231 -11.20 -20.30 -11.54
N PRO A 232 -12.25 -19.93 -12.30
CA PRO A 232 -13.27 -20.88 -12.75
C PRO A 232 -12.71 -22.07 -13.53
N ASP A 233 -11.64 -21.84 -14.29
CA ASP A 233 -11.06 -22.82 -15.21
C ASP A 233 -10.10 -23.79 -14.50
N LYS A 234 -9.67 -23.48 -13.26
CA LYS A 234 -8.67 -24.26 -12.54
C LYS A 234 -8.80 -24.17 -11.02
N VAL A 235 -9.05 -25.34 -10.43
CA VAL A 235 -9.16 -25.53 -8.98
C VAL A 235 -7.82 -25.26 -8.28
N GLY A 236 -7.88 -24.63 -7.12
CA GLY A 236 -6.74 -24.41 -6.22
C GLY A 236 -5.87 -23.20 -6.56
N MET A 237 -6.23 -22.44 -7.60
CA MET A 237 -5.53 -21.19 -7.95
C MET A 237 -5.82 -20.05 -6.97
N GLY A 238 -6.94 -20.14 -6.26
CA GLY A 238 -7.50 -19.10 -5.42
C GLY A 238 -6.96 -19.01 -4.00
N ASN A 239 -7.36 -17.97 -3.28
CA ASN A 239 -7.23 -17.89 -1.82
C ASN A 239 -8.26 -16.88 -1.26
N ARG A 240 -8.32 -16.76 0.07
CA ARG A 240 -9.19 -15.81 0.77
C ARG A 240 -8.70 -14.38 0.65
N ILE A 241 -9.67 -13.47 0.68
CA ILE A 241 -9.49 -12.04 0.92
C ILE A 241 -10.00 -11.76 2.33
N ILE A 242 -9.09 -11.28 3.19
CA ILE A 242 -9.35 -11.00 4.59
C ILE A 242 -9.54 -9.50 4.75
N PHE A 243 -10.67 -9.09 5.30
CA PHE A 243 -10.88 -7.70 5.69
C PHE A 243 -10.27 -7.44 7.07
N SER A 244 -9.10 -6.81 7.08
CA SER A 244 -8.37 -6.43 8.29
C SER A 244 -8.84 -5.06 8.76
N LYS A 245 -9.27 -4.95 10.02
CA LYS A 245 -9.44 -3.64 10.70
C LYS A 245 -8.11 -3.19 11.31
N GLY A 246 -7.07 -3.05 10.49
CA GLY A 246 -5.73 -2.64 10.94
C GLY A 246 -4.95 -3.65 11.81
N LYS A 247 -5.39 -4.91 11.92
CA LYS A 247 -4.64 -5.94 12.69
C LYS A 247 -3.35 -6.38 11.99
N LYS A 248 -3.38 -6.52 10.68
CA LYS A 248 -2.20 -6.74 9.83
C LYS A 248 -1.86 -5.42 9.14
N HIS A 249 -0.56 -5.14 9.00
CA HIS A 249 -0.05 -3.98 8.28
C HIS A 249 0.59 -4.46 6.96
N PRO A 250 -0.19 -4.86 5.94
CA PRO A 250 0.39 -5.22 4.65
C PRO A 250 0.97 -3.95 4.00
N LYS A 251 2.06 -4.12 3.25
CA LYS A 251 2.56 -3.08 2.34
C LYS A 251 1.52 -2.86 1.24
N ARG A 252 1.35 -1.61 0.82
CA ARG A 252 0.39 -1.24 -0.23
C ARG A 252 1.06 -0.42 -1.30
N ASN A 253 0.86 -0.84 -2.54
CA ASN A 253 1.15 -0.01 -3.69
C ASN A 253 -0.06 0.88 -3.96
N ILE A 254 0.13 2.19 -4.09
CA ILE A 254 -0.94 3.16 -4.30
C ILE A 254 -0.76 3.82 -5.67
N LEU A 255 -1.76 3.67 -6.53
CA LEU A 255 -1.82 4.34 -7.81
C LEU A 255 -2.58 5.66 -7.67
N LEU A 256 -1.87 6.76 -7.85
CA LEU A 256 -2.44 8.09 -7.98
C LEU A 256 -2.71 8.32 -9.47
N THR A 257 -3.95 8.67 -9.82
CA THR A 257 -4.30 9.17 -11.16
C THR A 257 -4.76 10.60 -11.05
N PHE A 258 -4.19 11.48 -11.86
CA PHE A 258 -4.54 12.90 -11.91
C PHE A 258 -4.71 13.36 -13.35
N THR A 259 -5.33 14.52 -13.55
CA THR A 259 -5.53 15.10 -14.89
C THR A 259 -4.86 16.44 -15.05
N TYR A 260 -4.43 16.72 -16.28
CA TYR A 260 -3.82 17.96 -16.72
C TYR A 260 -4.19 18.25 -18.19
N GLY A 261 -4.19 19.53 -18.57
CA GLY A 261 -4.36 20.00 -19.95
C GLY A 261 -5.80 20.17 -20.43
N ASP A 262 -5.92 20.72 -21.64
CA ASP A 262 -7.15 20.84 -22.43
C ASP A 262 -6.86 20.39 -23.88
N PRO A 263 -7.41 19.26 -24.37
CA PRO A 263 -8.34 18.36 -23.68
C PRO A 263 -7.70 17.68 -22.46
N GLN A 264 -8.51 17.38 -21.44
CA GLN A 264 -8.02 16.73 -20.22
C GLN A 264 -7.38 15.37 -20.51
N GLN A 265 -6.12 15.24 -20.16
CA GLN A 265 -5.37 13.99 -20.21
C GLN A 265 -5.12 13.47 -18.80
N SER A 266 -5.03 12.14 -18.65
CA SER A 266 -4.77 11.49 -17.35
C SER A 266 -3.31 11.04 -17.25
N TYR A 267 -2.73 11.16 -16.07
CA TYR A 267 -1.36 10.78 -15.74
C TYR A 267 -1.34 9.96 -14.45
N ARG A 268 -0.27 9.17 -14.26
CA ARG A 268 -0.17 8.24 -13.13
C ARG A 268 1.16 8.34 -12.39
N ILE A 269 1.08 8.24 -11.07
CA ILE A 269 2.20 8.05 -10.15
C ILE A 269 1.91 6.81 -9.31
N LEU A 270 2.91 5.96 -9.13
CA LEU A 270 2.84 4.81 -8.24
C LEU A 270 3.66 5.07 -6.98
N LEU A 271 2.99 5.11 -5.83
CA LEU A 271 3.64 5.06 -4.52
C LEU A 271 3.81 3.59 -4.15
N ARG A 272 5.04 3.17 -3.84
CA ARG A 272 5.34 1.76 -3.51
C ARG A 272 5.54 1.58 -2.02
N ASP A 273 5.15 0.40 -1.54
CA ASP A 273 5.35 -0.02 -0.15
C ASP A 273 4.87 0.99 0.90
N CYS A 274 3.69 1.57 0.68
CA CYS A 274 3.03 2.39 1.69
C CYS A 274 2.53 1.52 2.83
N LEU A 275 2.85 1.90 4.06
CA LEU A 275 2.53 1.11 5.25
C LEU A 275 1.85 1.99 6.30
N PRO A 276 0.76 1.52 6.94
CA PRO A 276 0.22 2.21 8.09
C PRO A 276 1.20 2.06 9.26
N ILE A 277 1.40 3.16 9.98
CA ILE A 277 2.09 3.11 11.26
C ILE A 277 1.04 2.95 12.35
N PRO A 278 1.23 1.99 13.27
CA PRO A 278 0.36 1.85 14.42
C PRO A 278 0.29 3.17 15.22
N SER A 279 -0.93 3.55 15.55
CA SER A 279 -1.26 4.76 16.30
C SER A 279 -0.97 4.48 17.77
N SER A 280 -0.21 5.35 18.42
CA SER A 280 -0.01 5.19 19.87
C SER A 280 -1.34 5.28 20.60
N ARG A 281 -1.52 4.46 21.64
CA ARG A 281 -2.36 4.79 22.81
C ARG A 281 -1.76 5.97 23.61
N SER A 282 -1.35 7.06 22.96
CA SER A 282 -0.86 8.26 23.68
C SER A 282 -1.96 9.31 23.74
N ASN A 283 -2.33 9.60 24.98
CA ASN A 283 -3.34 10.51 25.49
C ASN A 283 -3.06 12.01 25.19
N THR A 284 -2.50 12.33 24.03
CA THR A 284 -2.30 13.72 23.59
C THR A 284 -3.31 14.04 22.50
N ASP A 285 -4.36 14.75 22.91
CA ASP A 285 -5.61 15.09 22.21
C ASP A 285 -5.50 15.82 20.85
N ASN A 286 -4.39 15.76 20.12
CA ASN A 286 -4.24 16.47 18.83
C ASN A 286 -3.58 15.64 17.70
N ALA A 287 -3.33 14.36 17.89
CA ALA A 287 -2.93 13.47 16.78
C ALA A 287 -4.10 12.54 16.49
N ALA A 288 -4.75 12.66 15.33
CA ALA A 288 -5.90 11.82 15.05
C ALA A 288 -5.49 10.33 15.11
N PRO A 289 -6.30 9.48 15.73
CA PRO A 289 -5.90 8.17 16.26
C PRO A 289 -5.67 7.06 15.20
N TRP A 290 -5.38 7.42 13.94
CA TRP A 290 -5.28 6.50 12.78
C TRP A 290 -4.50 7.05 11.55
N GLU A 291 -3.75 8.15 11.70
CA GLU A 291 -3.44 9.08 10.60
C GLU A 291 -2.01 9.09 10.02
N ARG A 292 -1.14 8.12 10.33
CA ARG A 292 0.22 8.12 9.76
C ARG A 292 0.52 6.89 8.93
N TRP A 293 0.62 7.11 7.64
CA TRP A 293 1.23 6.19 6.69
C TRP A 293 2.61 6.68 6.34
N LEU A 294 3.48 5.77 5.93
CA LEU A 294 4.77 6.14 5.36
C LEU A 294 5.04 5.42 4.07
N LEU A 295 5.83 6.11 3.27
CA LEU A 295 6.45 5.58 2.09
C LEU A 295 7.78 4.89 2.45
N PHE A 296 7.88 3.61 2.12
CA PHE A 296 9.11 2.81 2.31
C PHE A 296 9.92 2.66 1.03
N GLU A 297 9.34 2.92 -0.14
CA GLU A 297 10.00 2.81 -1.43
C GLU A 297 9.83 4.03 -2.32
N ARG A 298 10.72 4.19 -3.29
CA ARG A 298 10.71 5.35 -4.19
C ARG A 298 9.43 5.39 -5.02
N PRO A 299 8.74 6.55 -5.12
CA PRO A 299 7.64 6.74 -6.06
C PRO A 299 8.12 6.54 -7.51
N SER A 300 7.21 6.12 -8.38
CA SER A 300 7.48 5.95 -9.81
C SER A 300 6.56 6.81 -10.66
N TRP A 301 7.13 7.59 -11.58
CA TRP A 301 6.39 8.27 -12.63
C TRP A 301 5.97 7.25 -13.69
N LEU A 302 4.67 7.08 -13.91
CA LEU A 302 4.17 6.17 -14.94
C LEU A 302 3.76 6.92 -16.23
N GLY A 303 3.70 8.25 -16.19
CA GLY A 303 3.36 9.08 -17.33
C GLY A 303 1.88 9.06 -17.69
N GLN A 304 1.61 9.47 -18.93
CA GLN A 304 0.27 9.58 -19.50
C GLN A 304 -0.41 8.21 -19.58
N VAL A 305 -1.70 8.16 -19.22
CA VAL A 305 -2.56 7.00 -19.47
C VAL A 305 -2.88 6.96 -20.96
N ARG A 306 -2.22 6.07 -21.70
CA ARG A 306 -2.57 5.82 -23.10
C ARG A 306 -4.00 5.27 -23.14
N LYS A 307 -4.85 5.82 -24.02
CA LYS A 307 -6.08 5.14 -24.41
C LYS A 307 -5.65 3.79 -25.00
N GLU A 308 -6.06 2.68 -24.39
CA GLU A 308 -5.92 1.36 -25.00
C GLU A 308 -6.51 1.46 -26.41
N GLN A 309 -5.67 1.22 -27.43
CA GLN A 309 -6.14 1.13 -28.81
C GLN A 309 -7.21 0.06 -28.82
N THR A 310 -8.45 0.47 -29.05
CA THR A 310 -9.53 -0.43 -29.40
C THR A 310 -9.09 -1.00 -30.75
N LEU A 311 -8.56 -2.23 -30.74
CA LEU A 311 -8.44 -3.01 -31.97
C LEU A 311 -9.89 -3.27 -32.41
N GLU A 312 -10.33 -2.49 -33.39
CA GLU A 312 -11.53 -2.75 -34.19
C GLU A 312 -11.42 -4.09 -34.94
#